data_AF-A0A0N0PDX7-F1
#
_entry.id   AF-A0A0N0PDX7-F1
#
_cell.length_a   1.000
_cell.length_b   1.000
_cell.length_c   1.000
_cell.angle_alpha   90.00
_cell.angle_beta   90.00
_cell.angle_gamma   90.00
#
_symmetry.space_group_name_H-M   'P 1'
#
loop_
_entity.id
_entity.type
_entity.pdbx_description
1 polymer ?
#
loop_
_entity_poly.entity_id
_entity_poly.type
_entity_poly.pdbx_seq_one_letter_code
_entity_poly.pdbx_strand_id
1 'polypeptide(L)'
;MKKVILSLYLCALFYRQILCGDVGPIGSFIRTNLVGHPVIHEEQSWIFDPEVAVRRRKQFIELNGDKGEKLIERLGLGIDGYDEERLKIQRARDEGHLGGLNALLP
;
A
#
# COMPACT_ATOMS: atom_id res chain seq x y z
N MET A 1 -33.32 41.49 -9.48
CA MET A 1 -32.50 40.37 -10.01
C MET A 1 -31.04 40.42 -9.55
N LYS A 2 -30.25 41.47 -9.83
CA LYS A 2 -28.82 41.55 -9.42
C LYS A 2 -28.57 41.30 -7.92
N LYS A 3 -29.42 41.82 -7.02
CA LYS A 3 -29.30 41.60 -5.56
C LYS A 3 -29.55 40.14 -5.14
N VAL A 4 -30.45 39.43 -5.83
CA VAL A 4 -30.77 38.02 -5.56
C VAL A 4 -29.65 37.11 -6.06
N ILE A 5 -29.08 37.44 -7.22
CA ILE A 5 -27.91 36.75 -7.76
C ILE A 5 -26.70 36.93 -6.81
N LEU A 6 -26.50 38.15 -6.30
CA LEU A 6 -25.44 38.44 -5.34
C LEU A 6 -25.64 37.68 -4.02
N SER A 7 -26.86 37.57 -3.50
CA SER A 7 -27.14 36.81 -2.27
C SER A 7 -26.92 35.31 -2.45
N LEU A 8 -27.23 34.76 -3.64
CA LEU A 8 -26.95 33.36 -4.00
C LEU A 8 -25.44 33.08 -4.04
N TYR A 9 -24.64 33.97 -4.63
CA TYR A 9 -23.18 33.84 -4.62
C TYR A 9 -22.61 33.91 -3.20
N LEU A 10 -23.15 34.81 -2.36
CA LEU A 10 -22.73 34.91 -0.96
C LEU A 10 -23.04 33.62 -0.18
N CYS A 11 -24.25 33.07 -0.34
CA CYS A 11 -24.64 31.81 0.30
C CYS A 11 -23.78 30.63 -0.18
N ALA A 12 -23.45 30.57 -1.46
CA ALA A 12 -22.57 29.53 -2.02
C ALA A 12 -21.14 29.63 -1.45
N LEU A 13 -20.64 30.83 -1.23
CA LEU A 13 -19.32 31.07 -0.62
C LEU A 13 -19.29 30.65 0.86
N PHE A 14 -20.34 30.99 1.63
CA PHE A 14 -20.46 30.56 3.03
C PHE A 14 -20.64 29.05 3.17
N TYR A 15 -21.40 28.41 2.28
CA TYR A 15 -21.54 26.94 2.25
C TYR A 15 -20.19 26.24 2.03
N ARG A 16 -19.33 26.80 1.19
CA ARG A 16 -17.97 26.26 0.97
C ARG A 16 -17.04 26.42 2.17
N GLN A 17 -17.26 27.39 3.06
CA GLN A 17 -16.48 27.50 4.30
C GLN A 17 -16.76 26.33 5.26
N ILE A 18 -18.01 25.87 5.34
CA ILE A 18 -18.43 24.78 6.24
C ILE A 18 -17.79 23.45 5.84
N LEU A 19 -17.58 23.21 4.54
CA LEU A 19 -16.95 21.99 4.02
C LEU A 19 -15.43 21.94 4.20
N CYS A 20 -14.81 22.99 4.72
CA CYS A 20 -13.37 23.20 4.63
C CYS A 20 -12.55 22.86 5.88
N GLY A 21 -13.22 22.42 6.95
CA GLY A 21 -12.56 22.16 8.23
C GLY A 21 -11.80 23.39 8.76
N ASP A 22 -10.78 23.15 9.59
CA ASP A 22 -10.09 24.19 10.37
C ASP A 22 -9.24 25.18 9.54
N VAL A 23 -8.93 24.87 8.28
CA VAL A 23 -7.99 25.66 7.45
C VAL A 23 -8.66 26.59 6.45
N GLY A 24 -10.00 26.56 6.37
CA GLY A 24 -10.78 27.39 5.45
C GLY A 24 -10.54 27.10 3.95
N PRO A 25 -11.28 27.77 3.05
CA PRO A 25 -11.32 27.49 1.61
C PRO A 25 -9.95 27.53 0.92
N ILE A 26 -9.14 28.53 1.24
CA ILE A 26 -7.81 28.72 0.64
C ILE A 26 -6.83 27.66 1.18
N GLY A 27 -6.82 27.44 2.49
CA GLY A 27 -5.93 26.45 3.11
C GLY A 27 -6.23 25.03 2.65
N SER A 28 -7.50 24.66 2.54
CA SER A 28 -7.91 23.34 2.04
C SER A 28 -7.58 23.18 0.55
N PHE A 29 -7.71 24.24 -0.26
CA PHE A 29 -7.34 24.19 -1.67
C PHE A 29 -5.84 23.91 -1.83
N ILE A 30 -4.99 24.64 -1.10
CA ILE A 30 -3.53 24.44 -1.14
C ILE A 30 -3.17 23.04 -0.65
N ARG A 31 -3.71 22.61 0.51
CA ARG A 31 -3.41 21.30 1.10
C ARG A 31 -3.82 20.14 0.20
N THR A 32 -5.00 20.21 -0.40
CA THR A 32 -5.50 19.16 -1.31
C THR A 32 -4.64 19.04 -2.57
N ASN A 33 -4.15 20.16 -3.12
CA ASN A 33 -3.31 20.14 -4.31
C ASN A 33 -1.85 19.77 -4.01
N LEU A 34 -1.33 20.11 -2.84
CA LEU A 34 0.07 19.84 -2.47
C LEU A 34 0.27 18.47 -1.83
N VAL A 35 -0.64 18.05 -0.95
CA VAL A 35 -0.53 16.84 -0.12
C VAL A 35 -1.49 15.74 -0.58
N GLY A 36 -2.45 16.06 -1.46
CA GLY A 36 -3.57 15.19 -1.79
C GLY A 36 -4.76 15.42 -0.84
N HIS A 37 -5.93 14.90 -1.20
CA HIS A 37 -7.08 14.90 -0.28
C HIS A 37 -6.65 14.17 1.00
N PRO A 38 -6.98 14.67 2.21
CA PRO A 38 -6.70 13.95 3.43
C PRO A 38 -7.55 12.67 3.43
N VAL A 39 -7.03 11.62 2.79
CA VAL A 39 -7.49 10.26 3.02
C VAL A 39 -7.15 10.02 4.47
N ILE A 40 -8.18 10.01 5.31
CA ILE A 40 -8.09 9.63 6.71
C ILE A 40 -7.50 8.22 6.66
N HIS A 41 -6.23 8.08 7.03
CA HIS A 41 -5.64 6.75 7.11
C HIS A 41 -6.33 6.13 8.32
N GLU A 42 -7.22 5.16 8.07
CA GLU A 42 -7.83 4.41 9.17
C GLU A 42 -6.72 3.64 9.88
N GLU A 43 -6.63 3.81 11.20
CA GLU A 43 -5.72 3.01 12.01
C GLU A 43 -6.20 1.56 11.96
N GLN A 44 -5.49 0.74 11.19
CA GLN A 44 -5.79 -0.67 11.07
C GLN A 44 -4.91 -1.50 12.00
N SER A 45 -5.53 -2.10 13.02
CA SER A 45 -4.86 -3.07 13.89
C SER A 45 -5.01 -4.49 13.34
N TRP A 46 -3.91 -5.23 13.27
CA TRP A 46 -3.91 -6.65 12.92
C TRP A 46 -3.40 -7.47 14.09
N ILE A 47 -4.01 -8.63 14.33
CA ILE A 47 -3.48 -9.62 15.27
C ILE A 47 -2.34 -10.34 14.54
N PHE A 48 -1.11 -9.90 14.75
CA PHE A 48 0.06 -10.54 14.19
C PHE A 48 0.44 -11.76 15.04
N ASP A 49 0.31 -12.95 14.44
CA ASP A 49 0.77 -14.21 15.03
C ASP A 49 1.99 -14.70 14.24
N PRO A 50 3.21 -14.62 14.81
CA PRO A 50 4.43 -15.03 14.11
C PRO A 50 4.47 -16.54 13.82
N GLU A 51 3.72 -17.36 14.55
CA GLU A 51 3.72 -18.81 14.39
C GLU A 51 2.66 -19.32 13.41
N VAL A 52 1.77 -18.45 12.93
CA VAL A 52 0.66 -18.84 12.06
C VAL A 52 1.13 -19.57 10.80
N ALA A 53 2.25 -19.15 10.24
CA ALA A 53 2.85 -19.75 9.05
C ALA A 53 3.38 -21.16 9.31
N VAL A 54 4.01 -21.38 10.47
CA VAL A 54 4.53 -22.70 10.87
C VAL A 54 3.36 -23.68 11.07
N ARG A 55 2.30 -23.25 11.76
CA ARG A 55 1.12 -24.08 12.01
C ARG A 55 0.36 -24.41 10.73
N ARG A 56 0.22 -23.44 9.81
CA ARG A 56 -0.47 -23.64 8.52
C ARG A 56 0.35 -24.38 7.48
N ARG A 57 1.66 -24.57 7.68
CA ARG A 57 2.53 -25.32 6.76
C ARG A 57 1.96 -26.69 6.40
N LYS A 58 1.44 -27.43 7.39
CA LYS A 58 0.85 -28.76 7.16
C LYS A 58 -0.32 -28.70 6.18
N GLN A 59 -1.26 -27.77 6.41
CA GLN A 59 -2.43 -27.57 5.55
C GLN A 59 -2.03 -27.13 4.14
N PHE A 60 -1.02 -26.26 4.04
CA PHE A 60 -0.51 -25.80 2.76
C PHE A 60 0.12 -26.93 1.95
N ILE A 61 0.94 -27.79 2.58
CA ILE A 61 1.57 -28.95 1.93
C ILE A 61 0.52 -29.98 1.51
N GLU A 62 -0.49 -30.24 2.34
CA GLU A 62 -1.59 -31.16 2.02
C GLU A 62 -2.38 -30.69 0.79
N LEU A 63 -2.60 -29.38 0.67
CA LEU A 63 -3.36 -28.79 -0.44
C LEU A 63 -2.53 -28.61 -1.73
N ASN A 64 -1.28 -28.17 -1.62
CA ASN A 64 -0.46 -27.73 -2.77
C ASN A 64 0.74 -28.65 -3.07
N GLY A 65 0.98 -29.65 -2.22
CA GLY A 65 2.17 -30.49 -2.25
C GLY A 65 3.37 -29.87 -1.51
N ASP A 66 4.42 -30.66 -1.38
CA ASP A 66 5.67 -30.33 -0.69
C ASP A 66 6.57 -29.34 -1.46
N LYS A 67 6.27 -29.12 -2.75
CA LYS A 67 7.05 -28.25 -3.66
C LYS A 67 6.42 -26.89 -3.92
N GLY A 68 5.44 -26.47 -3.12
CA GLY A 68 4.77 -25.18 -3.30
C GLY A 68 5.72 -23.99 -3.25
N GLU A 69 6.78 -24.04 -2.44
CA GLU A 69 7.83 -23.01 -2.42
C GLU A 69 8.51 -22.85 -3.78
N LYS A 70 8.93 -23.96 -4.39
CA LYS A 70 9.54 -23.97 -5.73
C LYS A 70 8.56 -23.52 -6.81
N LEU A 71 7.27 -23.80 -6.63
CA LEU A 71 6.24 -23.33 -7.56
C LEU A 71 6.10 -21.82 -7.49
N ILE A 72 6.01 -21.25 -6.29
CA ILE A 72 5.91 -19.79 -6.07
C ILE A 72 7.14 -19.08 -6.63
N GLU A 73 8.34 -19.60 -6.37
CA GLU A 73 9.59 -19.08 -6.95
C GLU A 73 9.51 -19.03 -8.49
N ARG A 74 9.11 -20.14 -9.12
CA ARG A 74 8.97 -20.22 -10.59
C ARG A 74 7.92 -19.25 -11.15
N LEU A 75 6.80 -19.07 -10.46
CA LEU A 75 5.78 -18.09 -10.86
C LEU A 75 6.34 -16.66 -10.84
N GLY A 76 7.23 -16.34 -9.89
CA GLY A 76 7.89 -15.04 -9.79
C GLY A 76 8.97 -14.80 -10.85
N LEU A 77 9.45 -15.84 -11.54
CA LEU A 77 10.50 -15.73 -12.56
C LEU A 77 9.98 -15.42 -13.97
N GLY A 78 8.66 -15.34 -14.18
CA GLY A 78 8.07 -15.08 -15.49
C GLY A 78 8.06 -16.29 -16.44
N ILE A 79 7.34 -16.17 -17.56
CA ILE A 79 7.08 -17.26 -18.53
C ILE A 79 7.68 -17.00 -19.93
N ASP A 80 8.49 -15.96 -20.08
CA ASP A 80 9.05 -15.48 -21.35
C ASP A 80 10.37 -16.16 -21.74
N GLY A 81 10.87 -17.11 -20.93
CA GLY A 81 12.12 -17.84 -21.16
C GLY A 81 13.39 -17.20 -20.55
N TYR A 82 13.27 -16.08 -19.83
CA TYR A 82 14.38 -15.43 -19.12
C TYR A 82 14.38 -15.75 -17.61
N ASP A 83 13.88 -16.93 -17.23
CA ASP A 83 13.74 -17.35 -15.83
C ASP A 83 15.10 -17.62 -15.17
N GLU A 84 16.03 -18.29 -15.87
CA GLU A 84 17.36 -18.58 -15.34
C GLU A 84 18.20 -17.32 -15.06
N GLU A 85 18.13 -16.32 -15.95
CA GLU A 85 18.84 -15.05 -15.77
C GLU A 85 18.29 -14.29 -14.56
N ARG A 86 16.96 -14.22 -14.43
CA ARG A 86 16.31 -13.60 -13.27
C ARG A 86 16.61 -14.33 -11.98
N LEU A 87 16.66 -15.67 -12.01
CA LEU A 87 17.00 -16.46 -10.84
C LEU A 87 18.44 -16.20 -10.39
N LYS A 88 19.39 -16.07 -11.32
CA LYS A 88 20.78 -15.70 -11.01
C LYS A 88 20.87 -14.32 -10.35
N ILE A 89 20.14 -13.34 -10.89
CA ILE A 89 20.08 -11.98 -10.33
C ILE A 89 19.49 -12.00 -8.92
N GLN A 90 18.40 -12.75 -8.70
CA GLN A 90 17.79 -12.89 -7.38
C GLN A 90 18.75 -13.54 -6.37
N ARG A 91 19.44 -14.61 -6.76
CA ARG A 91 20.43 -15.26 -5.89
C ARG A 91 21.60 -14.35 -5.53
N ALA A 92 22.12 -13.58 -6.49
CA ALA A 92 23.19 -12.62 -6.23
C ALA A 92 22.73 -11.48 -5.30
N ARG A 93 21.47 -11.04 -5.44
CA ARG A 93 20.86 -10.07 -4.51
C ARG A 93 20.71 -10.65 -3.10
N ASP A 94 20.28 -11.91 -3.01
CA ASP A 94 19.96 -12.56 -1.74
C ASP A 94 21.20 -13.13 -1.03
N GLU A 95 22.36 -13.12 -1.70
CA GLU A 95 23.65 -13.48 -1.11
C GLU A 95 23.95 -12.57 0.10
N GLY A 96 24.07 -13.16 1.29
CA GLY A 96 24.26 -12.43 2.56
C GLY A 96 22.98 -11.88 3.21
N HIS A 97 21.81 -12.06 2.60
CA HIS A 97 20.52 -11.55 3.09
C HIS A 97 19.60 -12.73 3.49
N LEU A 98 19.74 -13.23 4.71
CA LEU A 98 18.87 -14.32 5.20
C LEU A 98 17.45 -13.77 5.46
N GLY A 99 16.52 -14.09 4.57
CA GLY A 99 15.10 -13.79 4.77
C GLY A 99 14.77 -12.29 4.82
N GLY A 100 15.57 -11.45 4.13
CA GLY A 100 15.38 -9.99 4.13
C GLY A 100 15.98 -9.26 5.34
N LEU A 101 16.67 -9.98 6.24
CA LEU A 101 17.50 -9.39 7.28
C LEU A 101 18.95 -9.37 6.80
N ASN A 102 19.56 -8.19 6.83
CA ASN A 102 21.00 -8.05 6.63
C ASN A 102 21.68 -8.80 7.78
N ALA A 103 22.25 -9.98 7.53
CA ALA A 103 22.90 -10.77 8.57
C ALA A 103 24.10 -10.04 9.24
N LEU A 104 24.52 -8.91 8.65
CA LEU A 104 25.70 -8.12 9.02
C LEU A 104 25.37 -6.66 9.42
N LEU A 105 24.10 -6.26 9.49
CA LEU A 105 23.73 -4.94 10.03
C LEU A 105 22.97 -5.13 11.36
N PRO A 106 23.34 -4.40 12.43
CA PRO A 106 22.67 -4.49 13.73
C PRO A 106 21.22 -3.99 13.68
#